data_AF-A0A1F5LYT3-F1
#
_entry.id   AF-A0A1F5LYT3-F1
#
_cell.length_a   1.000
_cell.length_b   1.000
_cell.length_c   1.000
_cell.angle_alpha   90.00
_cell.angle_beta   90.00
_cell.angle_gamma   90.00
#
_symmetry.space_group_name_H-M   'P 1'
#
loop_
_entity.id
_entity.type
_entity.pdbx_description
1 polymer ?
#
loop_
_entity_poly.entity_id
_entity_poly.type
_entity_poly.pdbx_seq_one_letter_code
_entity_poly.pdbx_strand_id
1 'polypeptide(L)'
;MFIQKLVPVLLATMASLPSALAGSCKVKADVNESQRGAIQDVTVTTGDGSELIFDKSDGICGPATFWTGDDGDLKGDATLASPIAWDASCNLGAITSCSADYQNQKGLKGTLGDKHGQNYHSCTVEFDC
;
A
#
# COMPACT_ATOMS: atom_id res chain seq x y z
N MET A 1 -61.34 11.38 13.45
CA MET A 1 -60.55 10.18 13.81
C MET A 1 -59.42 10.06 12.81
N PHE A 2 -58.17 10.30 13.23
CA PHE A 2 -57.01 10.31 12.32
C PHE A 2 -56.57 8.87 12.02
N ILE A 3 -56.26 8.59 10.76
CA ILE A 3 -55.55 7.37 10.35
C ILE A 3 -54.42 7.80 9.41
N GLN A 4 -53.24 8.08 9.99
CA GLN A 4 -52.00 8.11 9.23
C GLN A 4 -51.72 6.69 8.73
N LYS A 5 -51.46 6.53 7.43
CA LYS A 5 -50.81 5.32 6.89
C LYS A 5 -49.47 5.72 6.31
N LEU A 6 -48.44 4.99 6.74
CA LEU A 6 -47.05 5.36 6.56
C LEU A 6 -46.66 5.32 5.07
N VAL A 7 -45.90 6.33 4.66
CA VAL A 7 -45.12 6.27 3.43
C VAL A 7 -43.94 5.32 3.69
N PRO A 8 -43.77 4.24 2.91
CA PRO A 8 -42.55 3.44 3.00
C PRO A 8 -41.38 4.29 2.50
N VAL A 9 -40.41 4.49 3.39
CA VAL A 9 -39.14 5.19 3.11
C VAL A 9 -38.49 4.57 1.88
N LEU A 10 -38.19 5.39 0.86
CA LEU A 10 -37.34 4.94 -0.26
C LEU A 10 -35.98 4.52 0.29
N LEU A 11 -35.58 3.27 0.04
CA LEU A 11 -34.18 2.88 0.14
C LEU A 11 -33.39 3.64 -0.93
N ALA A 12 -32.75 4.73 -0.50
CA ALA A 12 -31.77 5.47 -1.28
C ALA A 12 -30.35 5.21 -0.75
N THR A 13 -29.99 3.94 -0.54
CA THR A 13 -28.58 3.54 -0.37
C THR A 13 -27.90 3.51 -1.74
N MET A 14 -27.84 4.66 -2.41
CA MET A 14 -26.76 4.89 -3.36
C MET A 14 -25.49 5.07 -2.53
N ALA A 15 -24.77 3.96 -2.33
CA ALA A 15 -23.37 4.00 -1.94
C ALA A 15 -22.53 4.47 -3.15
N SER A 16 -22.81 5.68 -3.64
CA SER A 16 -21.83 6.42 -4.41
C SER A 16 -20.72 6.78 -3.43
N LEU A 17 -19.66 5.95 -3.37
CA LEU A 17 -18.42 6.39 -2.76
C LEU A 17 -18.08 7.73 -3.40
N PRO A 18 -17.89 8.81 -2.62
CA PRO A 18 -17.52 10.08 -3.20
C PRO A 18 -16.18 9.89 -3.91
N SER A 19 -16.13 10.17 -5.21
CA SER A 19 -14.87 10.29 -5.98
C SER A 19 -14.01 11.49 -5.56
N ALA A 20 -14.22 11.97 -4.33
CA ALA A 20 -13.52 13.00 -3.59
C ALA A 20 -12.69 12.43 -2.43
N LEU A 21 -12.76 11.11 -2.19
CA LEU A 21 -11.72 10.32 -1.53
C LEU A 21 -10.84 9.67 -2.61
N ALA A 22 -10.29 10.49 -3.51
CA ALA A 22 -9.11 10.11 -4.29
C ALA A 22 -7.90 10.59 -3.47
N GLY A 23 -7.55 9.81 -2.45
CA GLY A 23 -6.40 10.07 -1.62
C GLY A 23 -5.13 9.55 -2.29
N SER A 24 -4.01 10.24 -2.11
CA SER A 24 -2.72 9.66 -2.50
C SER A 24 -2.34 8.61 -1.47
N CYS A 25 -2.37 7.34 -1.87
CA CYS A 25 -1.73 6.26 -1.14
C CYS A 25 -0.24 6.23 -1.48
N LYS A 26 0.57 5.70 -0.56
CA LYS A 26 1.98 5.40 -0.79
C LYS A 26 2.33 4.03 -0.25
N VAL A 27 3.18 3.30 -0.96
CA VAL A 27 3.87 2.11 -0.47
C VAL A 27 5.38 2.41 -0.42
N LYS A 28 5.98 2.31 0.76
CA LYS A 28 7.42 2.45 1.00
C LYS A 28 7.99 1.09 1.40
N ALA A 29 9.05 0.67 0.74
CA ALA A 29 9.89 -0.44 1.19
C ALA A 29 11.32 0.05 1.44
N ASP A 30 11.95 -0.49 2.48
CA ASP A 30 13.33 -0.17 2.84
C ASP A 30 14.26 -1.36 2.62
N VAL A 31 15.59 -1.14 2.65
CA VAL A 31 16.63 -2.18 2.76
C VAL A 31 17.65 -1.83 3.83
N ASN A 32 17.90 -2.74 4.77
CA ASN A 32 18.96 -2.60 5.78
C ASN A 32 20.30 -3.09 5.19
N GLU A 33 21.44 -2.51 5.59
CA GLU A 33 22.78 -2.70 4.99
C GLU A 33 23.38 -4.13 5.15
N SER A 34 22.62 -5.10 5.66
CA SER A 34 23.06 -6.41 6.16
C SER A 34 23.39 -7.48 5.09
N GLN A 35 24.14 -7.10 4.04
CA GLN A 35 24.75 -7.97 3.00
C GLN A 35 23.85 -8.96 2.21
N ARG A 36 22.58 -9.14 2.57
CA ARG A 36 21.61 -10.03 1.90
C ARG A 36 20.18 -9.48 1.81
N GLY A 37 19.96 -8.19 2.11
CA GLY A 37 18.62 -7.58 2.07
C GLY A 37 17.63 -8.24 3.03
N ALA A 38 18.12 -8.63 4.20
CA ALA A 38 17.39 -9.45 5.16
C ALA A 38 16.51 -8.60 6.09
N ILE A 39 15.21 -8.91 6.10
CA ILE A 39 14.15 -8.33 6.92
C ILE A 39 13.98 -6.82 6.73
N GLN A 40 12.93 -6.41 6.01
CA GLN A 40 12.35 -5.07 6.22
C GLN A 40 10.83 -5.10 6.21
N ASP A 41 10.29 -4.15 6.96
CA ASP A 41 8.92 -3.71 6.85
C ASP A 41 8.66 -3.06 5.48
N VAL A 42 7.49 -3.33 4.91
CA VAL A 42 6.88 -2.51 3.86
C VAL A 42 5.71 -1.76 4.45
N THR A 43 5.76 -0.44 4.44
CA THR A 43 4.70 0.43 4.98
C THR A 43 3.84 0.96 3.84
N VAL A 44 2.54 0.68 3.91
CA VAL A 44 1.52 1.33 3.09
C VAL A 44 0.81 2.36 3.97
N THR A 45 0.76 3.62 3.52
CA THR A 45 -0.09 4.65 4.14
C THR A 45 -1.26 4.92 3.20
N THR A 46 -2.48 4.87 3.73
CA THR A 46 -3.71 5.14 2.97
C THR A 46 -4.02 6.64 2.91
N GLY A 47 -4.92 7.04 2.00
CA GLY A 47 -5.24 8.45 1.74
C GLY A 47 -5.87 9.23 2.91
N ASP A 48 -6.35 8.51 3.95
CA ASP A 48 -6.82 9.05 5.22
C ASP A 48 -5.70 9.21 6.28
N GLY A 49 -4.48 8.74 5.97
CA GLY A 49 -3.31 8.78 6.85
C GLY A 49 -3.11 7.55 7.73
N SER A 50 -4.03 6.58 7.68
CA SER A 50 -3.89 5.29 8.37
C SER A 50 -2.76 4.46 7.77
N GLU A 51 -2.17 3.53 8.53
CA GLU A 51 -1.00 2.75 8.08
C GLU A 51 -1.24 1.24 8.12
N LEU A 52 -0.48 0.53 7.29
CA LEU A 52 -0.41 -0.92 7.16
C LEU A 52 1.06 -1.31 7.00
N ILE A 53 1.61 -2.08 7.92
CA ILE A 53 3.00 -2.52 7.91
C ILE A 53 3.04 -4.02 7.69
N PHE A 54 3.76 -4.44 6.65
CA PHE A 54 3.99 -5.83 6.27
C PHE A 54 5.43 -6.20 6.61
N ASP A 55 5.67 -7.06 7.61
CA ASP A 55 7.01 -7.65 7.82
C ASP A 55 7.35 -8.54 6.61
N LYS A 56 8.43 -8.21 5.89
CA LYS A 56 9.01 -9.06 4.84
C LYS A 56 10.36 -9.56 5.28
N SER A 57 10.31 -10.56 6.16
CA SER A 57 11.48 -11.28 6.69
C SER A 57 12.31 -11.94 5.57
N ASP A 58 11.64 -12.43 4.52
CA ASP A 58 12.24 -12.98 3.30
C ASP A 58 12.86 -11.92 2.35
N GLY A 59 12.68 -10.64 2.66
CA GLY A 59 13.17 -9.50 1.88
C GLY A 59 12.16 -8.92 0.89
N ILE A 60 12.42 -7.69 0.43
CA ILE A 60 11.54 -6.89 -0.45
C ILE A 60 11.97 -6.90 -1.93
N CYS A 61 13.04 -7.63 -2.25
CA CYS A 61 13.70 -7.63 -3.55
C CYS A 61 13.12 -8.73 -4.46
N GLY A 62 12.59 -8.33 -5.61
CA GLY A 62 11.80 -9.16 -6.51
C GLY A 62 10.29 -8.89 -6.38
N PRO A 63 9.45 -9.72 -7.01
CA PRO A 63 8.01 -9.55 -7.01
C PRO A 63 7.39 -9.97 -5.68
N ALA A 64 6.47 -9.15 -5.15
CA ALA A 64 5.69 -9.41 -3.95
C ALA A 64 4.23 -8.97 -4.15
N THR A 65 3.32 -9.50 -3.35
CA THR A 65 1.93 -9.03 -3.28
C THR A 65 1.58 -8.73 -1.83
N PHE A 66 0.92 -7.60 -1.60
CA PHE A 66 0.51 -7.13 -0.27
C PHE A 66 -1.02 -7.14 -0.18
N TRP A 67 -1.56 -7.93 0.76
CA TRP A 67 -2.99 -8.07 1.05
C TRP A 67 -3.30 -7.92 2.53
N THR A 68 -4.38 -7.20 2.84
CA THR A 68 -4.94 -7.17 4.18
C THR A 68 -5.64 -8.50 4.46
N GLY A 69 -5.13 -9.28 5.42
CA GLY A 69 -5.83 -10.44 5.98
C GLY A 69 -5.24 -11.83 5.69
N ASP A 70 -4.11 -11.97 4.99
CA ASP A 70 -3.54 -13.30 4.70
C ASP A 70 -2.51 -13.81 5.74
N ASP A 71 -1.68 -12.94 6.34
CA ASP A 71 -0.63 -13.37 7.29
C ASP A 71 -0.50 -12.47 8.54
N GLY A 72 -0.07 -13.09 9.65
CA GLY A 72 -0.25 -12.60 11.02
C GLY A 72 0.66 -11.46 11.52
N ASP A 73 1.58 -10.95 10.69
CA ASP A 73 2.52 -9.89 11.05
C ASP A 73 2.10 -8.48 10.57
N LEU A 74 0.84 -8.34 10.17
CA LEU A 74 0.20 -7.06 9.83
C LEU A 74 0.03 -6.17 11.07
N LYS A 75 0.64 -4.97 11.04
CA LYS A 75 0.40 -3.91 12.04
C LYS A 75 -0.28 -2.71 11.40
N GLY A 76 -1.17 -2.07 12.14
CA GLY A 76 -1.89 -0.88 11.70
C GLY A 76 -3.41 -1.08 11.63
N ASP A 77 -4.11 -0.03 11.23
CA ASP A 77 -5.58 0.09 11.20
C ASP A 77 -6.16 0.28 9.80
N ALA A 78 -5.31 0.54 8.79
CA ALA A 78 -5.75 0.65 7.40
C ALA A 78 -6.19 -0.69 6.81
N THR A 79 -6.94 -0.63 5.70
CA THR A 79 -7.35 -1.81 4.92
C THR A 79 -7.25 -1.50 3.43
N LEU A 80 -6.59 -2.37 2.67
CA LEU A 80 -6.50 -2.25 1.22
C LEU A 80 -7.78 -2.77 0.56
N ALA A 81 -8.38 -1.96 -0.30
CA ALA A 81 -9.52 -2.40 -1.12
C ALA A 81 -9.10 -3.38 -2.25
N SER A 82 -7.80 -3.58 -2.48
CA SER A 82 -7.24 -4.38 -3.57
C SER A 82 -5.76 -4.73 -3.35
N PRO A 83 -5.21 -5.73 -4.06
CA PRO A 83 -3.77 -5.98 -4.07
C PRO A 83 -2.96 -4.75 -4.46
N ILE A 84 -1.86 -4.56 -3.74
CA ILE A 84 -0.67 -3.93 -4.28
C ILE A 84 0.24 -5.07 -4.75
N ALA A 85 0.49 -5.17 -6.05
CA ALA A 85 1.56 -6.02 -6.57
C ALA A 85 2.81 -5.14 -6.73
N TRP A 86 3.90 -5.56 -6.12
CA TRP A 86 5.16 -4.82 -6.01
C TRP A 86 6.26 -5.59 -6.74
N ASP A 87 7.21 -4.86 -7.30
CA ASP A 87 8.48 -5.42 -7.77
C ASP A 87 9.61 -4.44 -7.45
N ALA A 88 10.71 -4.94 -6.87
CA ALA A 88 11.92 -4.16 -6.66
C ALA A 88 13.17 -4.88 -7.14
N SER A 89 13.99 -4.18 -7.93
CA SER A 89 15.33 -4.62 -8.26
C SER A 89 16.30 -4.15 -7.17
N CYS A 90 17.13 -5.07 -6.69
CA CYS A 90 18.16 -4.81 -5.70
C CYS A 90 19.53 -5.27 -6.20
N ASN A 91 20.59 -4.59 -5.78
CA ASN A 91 21.98 -4.97 -6.05
C ASN A 91 22.80 -4.81 -4.78
N LEU A 92 23.46 -5.88 -4.31
CA LEU A 92 24.31 -5.91 -3.13
C LEU A 92 23.68 -5.30 -1.84
N GLY A 93 22.36 -5.44 -1.67
CA GLY A 93 21.62 -4.89 -0.52
C GLY A 93 21.16 -3.43 -0.67
N ALA A 94 21.30 -2.83 -1.86
CA ALA A 94 20.73 -1.53 -2.20
C ALA A 94 19.55 -1.69 -3.17
N ILE A 95 18.51 -0.86 -3.07
CA ILE A 95 17.43 -0.82 -4.08
C ILE A 95 17.92 -0.01 -5.29
N THR A 96 17.77 -0.55 -6.49
CA THR A 96 18.13 0.13 -7.75
C THR A 96 16.91 0.67 -8.50
N SER A 97 15.74 0.06 -8.28
CA SER A 97 14.44 0.55 -8.76
C SER A 97 13.32 -0.23 -8.07
N CYS A 98 12.14 0.38 -7.92
CA CYS A 98 10.91 -0.34 -7.60
C CYS A 98 9.74 0.14 -8.45
N SER A 99 8.69 -0.67 -8.49
CA SER A 99 7.40 -0.31 -9.06
C SER A 99 6.26 -1.02 -8.35
N ALA A 100 5.05 -0.46 -8.46
CA ALA A 100 3.84 -1.11 -7.99
C ALA A 100 2.67 -1.00 -8.98
N ASP A 101 1.76 -1.94 -8.83
CA ASP A 101 0.45 -1.99 -9.46
C ASP A 101 -0.62 -1.91 -8.37
N TYR A 102 -1.61 -1.03 -8.54
CA TYR A 102 -2.79 -0.97 -7.68
C TYR A 102 -4.05 -0.80 -8.53
N GLN A 103 -4.99 -1.75 -8.40
CA GLN A 103 -6.20 -1.82 -9.23
C GLN A 103 -5.88 -1.68 -10.74
N ASN A 104 -6.36 -0.61 -11.37
CA ASN A 104 -6.18 -0.28 -12.79
C ASN A 104 -4.88 0.48 -13.09
N GLN A 105 -4.17 0.96 -12.06
CA GLN A 105 -2.88 1.63 -12.22
C GLN A 105 -1.78 0.57 -12.29
N LYS A 106 -0.95 0.64 -13.33
CA LYS A 106 0.03 -0.39 -13.70
C LYS A 106 1.40 0.20 -13.98
N GLY A 107 2.45 -0.46 -13.52
CA GLY A 107 3.85 -0.06 -13.74
C GLY A 107 4.20 1.29 -13.13
N LEU A 108 3.56 1.67 -12.01
CA LEU A 108 3.85 2.92 -11.32
C LEU A 108 5.28 2.86 -10.77
N LYS A 109 6.14 3.78 -11.22
CA LYS A 109 7.57 3.78 -10.85
C LYS A 109 7.77 4.45 -9.50
N GLY A 110 8.54 3.81 -8.63
CA GLY A 110 8.89 4.38 -7.35
C GLY A 110 10.07 5.35 -7.43
N THR A 111 10.13 6.23 -6.45
CA THR A 111 11.25 7.14 -6.19
C THR A 111 12.16 6.52 -5.14
N LEU A 112 13.47 6.46 -5.44
CA LEU A 112 14.48 6.00 -4.48
C LEU A 112 14.71 7.06 -3.38
N GLY A 113 14.62 6.64 -2.13
CA GLY A 113 14.85 7.46 -0.94
C GLY A 113 16.10 7.04 -0.16
N ASP A 114 16.26 7.56 1.05
CA ASP A 114 17.23 7.18 2.10
C ASP A 114 18.59 6.66 1.57
N LYS A 115 19.54 7.57 1.34
CA LYS A 115 20.85 7.20 0.77
C LYS A 115 21.93 7.07 1.84
N HIS A 116 22.51 5.87 1.98
CA HIS A 116 23.67 5.61 2.82
C HIS A 116 24.90 5.33 1.94
N GLY A 117 25.92 6.18 2.05
CA GLY A 117 27.08 6.15 1.16
C GLY A 117 26.70 6.31 -0.32
N GLN A 118 26.85 5.25 -1.11
CA GLN A 118 26.48 5.23 -2.53
C GLN A 118 25.14 4.49 -2.80
N ASN A 119 24.58 3.84 -1.78
CA ASN A 119 23.46 2.91 -1.90
C ASN A 119 22.14 3.58 -1.50
N TYR A 120 21.05 3.22 -2.17
CA TYR A 120 19.69 3.65 -1.81
C TYR A 120 19.03 2.57 -0.93
N HIS A 121 18.46 3.02 0.17
CA HIS A 121 17.91 2.19 1.24
C HIS A 121 16.40 2.27 1.37
N SER A 122 15.72 3.06 0.54
CA SER A 122 14.27 2.97 0.42
C SER A 122 13.78 3.25 -0.99
N CYS A 123 12.56 2.82 -1.28
CA CYS A 123 11.85 3.14 -2.50
C CYS A 123 10.35 3.31 -2.20
N THR A 124 9.78 4.41 -2.68
CA THR A 124 8.38 4.78 -2.45
C THR A 124 7.63 4.87 -3.75
N VAL A 125 6.51 4.16 -3.89
CA VAL A 125 5.55 4.31 -5.00
C VAL A 125 4.29 5.00 -4.47
N GLU A 126 3.87 6.07 -5.13
CA GLU A 126 2.61 6.77 -4.86
C GLU A 126 1.55 6.35 -5.90
N PHE A 127 0.30 6.23 -5.47
CA PHE A 127 -0.81 5.75 -6.30
C PHE A 127 -2.16 6.27 -5.80
N ASP A 128 -3.13 6.46 -6.70
CA ASP A 128 -4.48 6.90 -6.31
C ASP A 128 -5.23 5.78 -5.58
N CYS A 129 -5.90 6.11 -4.48
CA CYS A 129 -6.77 5.20 -3.71
C CYS A 129 -7.97 5.91 -3.09
#